data_AF-A0A4R4TF25-F1
#
_entry.id   AF-A0A4R4TF25-F1
#
_cell.length_a   1.000
_cell.length_b   1.000
_cell.length_c   1.000
_cell.angle_alpha   90.00
_cell.angle_beta   90.00
_cell.angle_gamma   90.00
#
_symmetry.space_group_name_H-M   'P 1'
#
loop_
_entity.id
_entity.type
_entity.pdbx_description
1 polymer ?
#
loop_
_entity_poly.entity_id
_entity_poly.type
_entity_poly.pdbx_seq_one_letter_code
_entity_poly.pdbx_strand_id
1 'polypeptide(L)'
;MFHDADAAVQWFAEQATRAASGFASAEEREPEQLVAKIARVEGVLRRGGDAHAAWYFQAIGYYTLDLVACSPNRNNPLLPCPAEPGSPTAVSRR
;
A
#
# COMPACT_ATOMS: atom_id res chain seq x y z
N MET A 1 4.34 4.74 10.91
CA MET A 1 5.43 4.64 9.92
C MET A 1 6.10 3.31 10.11
N PHE A 2 6.39 2.59 9.03
CA PHE A 2 7.05 1.29 9.06
C PHE A 2 8.49 1.46 8.56
N HIS A 3 9.41 0.62 9.03
CA HIS A 3 10.82 0.67 8.62
C HIS A 3 11.21 -0.44 7.65
N ASP A 4 10.34 -1.42 7.46
CA ASP A 4 10.51 -2.52 6.52
C ASP A 4 9.16 -2.95 5.92
N ALA A 5 9.24 -3.75 4.85
CA ALA A 5 8.06 -4.23 4.15
C ALA A 5 7.24 -5.23 4.97
N ASP A 6 7.88 -6.05 5.80
CA ASP A 6 7.19 -7.12 6.52
C ASP A 6 6.27 -6.54 7.60
N ALA A 7 6.71 -5.51 8.35
CA ALA A 7 5.89 -4.79 9.31
C ALA A 7 4.71 -4.05 8.63
N ALA A 8 4.94 -3.46 7.46
CA ALA A 8 3.89 -2.79 6.70
C ALA A 8 2.83 -3.78 6.17
N VAL A 9 3.28 -4.94 5.66
CA VAL A 9 2.41 -6.02 5.18
C VAL A 9 1.62 -6.64 6.34
N GLN A 10 2.25 -6.86 7.49
CA GLN A 10 1.56 -7.36 8.68
C GLN A 10 0.44 -6.39 9.10
N TRP A 11 0.74 -5.09 9.19
CA TRP A 11 -0.26 -4.08 9.50
C TRP A 11 -1.41 -4.10 8.49
N PHE A 12 -1.09 -4.16 7.19
CA PHE A 12 -2.09 -4.23 6.12
C PHE A 12 -2.99 -5.47 6.26
N ALA A 13 -2.40 -6.64 6.52
CA ALA A 13 -3.12 -7.89 6.71
C ALA A 13 -4.07 -7.83 7.90
N GLU A 14 -3.62 -7.25 9.02
CA GLU A 14 -4.46 -7.04 10.20
C GLU A 14 -5.64 -6.10 9.90
N GLN A 15 -5.40 -4.99 9.21
CA GLN A 15 -6.46 -4.05 8.84
C GLN A 15 -7.49 -4.69 7.89
N ALA A 16 -7.02 -5.36 6.83
CA ALA A 16 -7.88 -6.04 5.87
C ALA A 16 -8.72 -7.15 6.52
N THR A 17 -8.10 -7.95 7.40
CA THR A 17 -8.80 -9.03 8.11
C THR A 17 -9.86 -8.48 9.07
N ARG A 18 -9.55 -7.41 9.80
CA ARG A 18 -10.52 -6.75 10.71
C ARG A 18 -11.72 -6.19 9.95
N ALA A 19 -11.52 -5.70 8.73
CA ALA A 19 -12.56 -5.12 7.89
C ALA A 19 -13.35 -6.15 7.06
N ALA A 20 -12.85 -7.39 6.94
CA ALA A 20 -13.32 -8.38 5.98
C ALA A 20 -14.83 -8.65 6.00
N SER A 21 -15.42 -8.78 7.19
CA SER A 21 -16.86 -9.06 7.33
C SER A 21 -17.75 -7.95 6.76
N GLY A 22 -17.24 -6.73 6.66
CA GLY A 22 -17.95 -5.56 6.14
C GLY A 22 -17.87 -5.39 4.62
N PHE A 23 -17.00 -6.14 3.92
CA PHE A 23 -16.88 -6.02 2.46
C PHE A 23 -18.19 -6.41 1.76
N ALA A 24 -18.56 -5.74 0.67
CA ALA A 24 -19.82 -5.97 -0.02
C ALA A 24 -19.79 -7.29 -0.82
N SER A 25 -18.69 -7.56 -1.52
CA SER A 25 -18.49 -8.79 -2.30
C SER A 25 -18.22 -9.98 -1.38
N ALA A 26 -18.99 -11.06 -1.53
CA ALA A 26 -18.75 -12.30 -0.80
C ALA A 26 -17.39 -12.91 -1.15
N GLU A 27 -17.00 -12.89 -2.43
CA GLU A 27 -15.69 -13.37 -2.89
C GLU A 27 -14.55 -12.61 -2.21
N GLU A 28 -14.67 -11.29 -2.04
CA GLU A 28 -13.61 -10.51 -1.37
C GLU A 28 -13.52 -10.77 0.15
N ARG A 29 -14.53 -11.41 0.76
CA ARG A 29 -14.47 -11.88 2.15
C ARG A 29 -13.76 -13.22 2.29
N GLU A 30 -13.64 -13.98 1.19
CA GLU A 30 -13.06 -15.31 1.24
C GLU A 30 -11.59 -15.23 1.69
N PRO A 31 -11.16 -16.06 2.66
CA PRO A 31 -9.80 -16.01 3.20
C PRO A 31 -8.73 -16.13 2.10
N GLU A 32 -8.96 -16.96 1.09
CA GLU A 32 -8.03 -17.15 -0.04
C GLU A 32 -7.86 -15.88 -0.86
N GLN A 33 -8.94 -15.13 -1.08
CA GLN A 33 -8.92 -13.89 -1.85
C GLN A 33 -8.24 -12.76 -1.07
N LEU A 34 -8.49 -12.70 0.25
CA LEU A 34 -7.75 -11.83 1.15
C LEU A 34 -6.24 -12.12 1.12
N VAL A 35 -5.86 -13.39 1.24
CA VAL A 35 -4.45 -13.83 1.17
C VAL A 35 -3.83 -13.43 -0.17
N ALA A 36 -4.52 -13.66 -1.29
CA ALA A 36 -4.02 -13.28 -2.61
C ALA A 36 -3.81 -11.75 -2.73
N LYS A 37 -4.74 -10.95 -2.18
CA LYS A 37 -4.64 -9.48 -2.21
C LYS A 37 -3.49 -8.98 -1.31
N ILE A 38 -3.30 -9.59 -0.14
CA ILE A 38 -2.15 -9.31 0.76
C ILE A 38 -0.83 -9.65 0.08
N ALA A 39 -0.71 -10.83 -0.55
CA ALA A 39 0.49 -11.24 -1.28
C ALA A 39 0.82 -10.31 -2.45
N ARG A 40 -0.19 -9.78 -3.14
CA ARG A 40 0.00 -8.75 -4.17
C ARG A 40 0.60 -7.47 -3.57
N VAL A 41 0.08 -7.01 -2.44
CA VAL A 41 0.59 -5.81 -1.73
C VAL A 41 2.03 -6.03 -1.27
N GLU A 42 2.35 -7.18 -0.66
CA GLU A 42 3.71 -7.56 -0.28
C GLU A 42 4.66 -7.52 -1.48
N GLY A 43 4.27 -8.09 -2.62
CA GLY A 43 5.07 -8.09 -3.83
C GLY A 43 5.34 -6.67 -4.37
N VAL A 44 4.38 -5.75 -4.25
CA VAL A 44 4.56 -4.34 -4.64
C VAL A 44 5.54 -3.62 -3.72
N LEU A 45 5.35 -3.75 -2.39
CA LEU A 45 6.19 -3.11 -1.39
C LEU A 45 7.64 -3.62 -1.45
N ARG A 46 7.85 -4.93 -1.66
CA ARG A 46 9.20 -5.52 -1.80
C ARG A 46 9.95 -5.01 -3.04
N ARG A 47 9.24 -4.52 -4.05
CA ARG A 47 9.84 -3.85 -5.21
C ARG A 47 9.95 -2.33 -5.02
N GLY A 48 9.66 -1.82 -3.84
CA GLY A 48 9.70 -0.41 -3.48
C GLY A 48 8.53 0.42 -4.05
N GLY A 49 7.46 -0.22 -4.52
CA GLY A 49 6.29 0.50 -5.05
C GLY A 49 5.28 0.84 -3.96
N ASP A 50 4.45 1.86 -4.23
CA ASP A 50 3.28 2.17 -3.42
C ASP A 50 2.19 1.11 -3.66
N ALA A 51 1.54 0.67 -2.59
CA ALA A 51 0.47 -0.30 -2.64
C ALA A 51 -0.87 0.32 -2.27
N HIS A 52 -1.87 0.05 -3.10
CA HIS A 52 -3.26 0.45 -2.88
C HIS A 52 -4.14 -0.80 -2.95
N ALA A 53 -5.04 -0.93 -1.99
CA ALA A 53 -6.11 -1.91 -2.06
C ALA A 53 -7.39 -1.28 -1.55
N ALA A 54 -8.49 -1.73 -2.12
CA ALA A 54 -9.77 -1.19 -1.75
C ALA A 54 -10.92 -2.15 -2.01
N TRP A 55 -12.01 -1.90 -1.29
CA TRP A 55 -13.20 -2.75 -1.22
C TRP A 55 -14.43 -1.88 -1.06
N TYR A 56 -15.52 -2.28 -1.71
CA TYR A 56 -16.84 -1.77 -1.34
C TYR A 56 -17.24 -2.34 0.01
N PHE A 57 -17.84 -1.52 0.86
CA PHE A 57 -18.45 -1.92 2.13
C PHE A 57 -19.97 -2.05 1.97
N GLN A 58 -20.61 -2.91 2.76
CA GLN A 58 -22.07 -3.08 2.74
C GLN A 58 -22.77 -1.70 2.86
N ALA A 59 -23.77 -1.47 2.00
CA ALA A 59 -24.45 -0.18 1.75
C ALA A 59 -23.75 0.77 0.74
N ILE A 60 -23.14 1.86 1.23
CA ILE A 60 -22.63 3.00 0.43
C ILE A 60 -21.25 3.47 0.95
N GLY A 61 -20.42 2.50 1.38
CA GLY A 61 -19.09 2.75 1.91
C GLY A 61 -17.99 2.22 0.99
N TYR A 62 -16.81 2.82 1.08
CA TYR A 62 -15.60 2.31 0.47
C TYR A 62 -14.50 2.26 1.53
N TYR A 63 -13.76 1.16 1.56
CA TYR A 63 -12.64 0.96 2.47
C TYR A 63 -11.36 0.88 1.64
N THR A 64 -10.42 1.78 1.88
CA THR A 64 -9.12 1.80 1.20
C THR A 64 -8.00 1.64 2.22
N LEU A 65 -6.95 0.95 1.79
CA LEU A 65 -5.68 0.88 2.47
C LEU A 65 -4.59 1.27 1.49
N ASP A 66 -3.85 2.31 1.87
CA ASP A 66 -2.80 2.92 1.08
C ASP A 66 -1.48 2.85 1.86
N LEU A 67 -0.48 2.22 1.25
CA LEU A 67 0.88 2.17 1.77
C LEU A 67 1.81 2.84 0.78
N VAL A 68 2.39 3.97 1.19
CA VAL A 68 3.36 4.71 0.40
C VAL A 68 4.76 4.25 0.80
N ALA A 69 5.52 3.72 -0.16
CA ALA A 69 6.85 3.21 0.07
C ALA A 69 7.89 4.33 -0.08
N CYS A 70 8.79 4.43 0.89
CA CYS A 70 9.95 5.34 0.80
C CYS A 70 11.13 4.67 0.10
N SER A 71 10.96 4.26 -1.16
CA SER A 71 12.07 3.79 -1.99
C SER A 71 12.64 4.93 -2.84
N PRO A 72 13.91 4.86 -3.27
CA PRO A 72 14.45 5.83 -4.23
C PRO A 72 13.54 5.91 -5.46
N ASN A 73 13.27 7.13 -5.92
CA ASN A 73 12.37 7.33 -7.04
C ASN A 73 12.87 6.54 -8.26
N ARG A 74 12.08 5.58 -8.75
CA ARG A 74 12.49 4.74 -9.90
C ARG A 74 12.84 5.55 -11.15
N ASN A 75 12.19 6.69 -11.36
CA ASN A 75 12.44 7.59 -12.48
C ASN A 75 13.57 8.61 -12.19
N ASN A 76 14.02 8.70 -10.94
CA ASN A 76 15.16 9.52 -10.54
C ASN A 76 15.85 8.92 -9.30
N PRO A 77 16.67 7.86 -9.47
CA PRO A 77 17.24 7.09 -8.36
C PRO A 77 18.16 7.88 -7.43
N LEU A 78 18.63 9.05 -7.87
CA LEU A 78 19.47 9.95 -7.09
C LEU A 78 18.65 10.80 -6.10
N LEU A 79 17.32 10.83 -6.22
CA LEU A 79 16.47 11.48 -5.24
C LEU A 79 16.30 10.58 -4.01
N PRO A 80 16.79 10.99 -2.83
CA PRO A 80 16.52 10.27 -1.60
C PRO A 80 15.02 10.31 -1.27
N CYS A 81 14.54 9.28 -0.58
CA CYS A 81 13.17 9.21 -0.08
C CYS A 81 13.19 8.89 1.43
N PRO A 82 12.56 9.72 2.29
CA PRO A 82 11.93 10.99 1.96
C PRO A 82 12.95 12.02 1.48
N ALA A 83 12.51 12.97 0.65
CA ALA A 83 13.37 14.09 0.27
C ALA A 83 13.63 14.97 1.49
N GLU A 84 14.90 15.23 1.79
CA GLU A 84 15.28 16.19 2.84
C GLU A 84 14.78 17.59 2.44
N PRO A 85 14.13 18.34 3.35
CA PRO A 85 13.73 19.72 3.10
C PRO A 85 14.95 20.57 2.67
N GLY A 86 14.92 21.11 1.45
CA GLY A 86 16.01 21.94 0.91
C GLY A 86 17.06 21.23 0.06
N SER A 87 16.92 19.93 -0.23
CA SER A 87 17.79 19.24 -1.18
C SER A 87 17.66 19.82 -2.61
N PRO A 88 18.77 20.24 -3.26
CA PRO A 88 18.74 20.87 -4.58
C PRO A 88 18.57 19.83 -5.68
N THR A 89 17.38 19.24 -5.82
CA THR A 89 17.09 18.26 -6.89
C THR A 89 15.64 18.29 -7.39
N ALA A 90 14.96 19.44 -7.28
CA ALA A 90 13.79 19.70 -8.11
C ALA A 90 14.21 20.48 -9.35
N VAL A 91 14.75 19.77 -10.36
CA VAL A 91 14.72 20.32 -11.72
C VAL A 91 13.26 20.45 -12.10
N SER A 92 12.83 21.71 -12.24
CA SER A 92 11.55 22.14 -12.80
C SER A 92 11.25 21.37 -14.08
N ARG A 93 10.19 20.55 -14.05
CA ARG A 93 9.55 20.07 -15.29
C ARG A 93 8.54 21.14 -15.69
N ARG A 94 8.79 21.73 -16.86
CA ARG A 94 7.87 22.64 -17.58
C ARG A 94 6.54 21.96 -17.85
#